data_AF-S2SAG3-F1
#
_entry.id   AF-S2SAG3-F1
#
_cell.length_a   1.000
_cell.length_b   1.000
_cell.length_c   1.000
_cell.angle_alpha   90.00
_cell.angle_beta   90.00
_cell.angle_gamma   90.00
#
_symmetry.space_group_name_H-M   'P 1'
#
loop_
_entity.id
_entity.type
_entity.pdbx_description
1 polymer ?
#
loop_
_entity_poly.entity_id
_entity_poly.type
_entity_poly.pdbx_seq_one_letter_code
_entity_poly.pdbx_strand_id
1 'polypeptide(L)'
;LLEEINMIDRIEISACTSMMVGKKASLDGATYISRNEDRLVAIYPKRFVVQPAVTGRKETYVSPYNNLTVPLPESGYRYTSTPDADQSAGPNEEDGFNEKNVGESATESVYANERVLAYDPFIKNGLAEDSMTTLVLPFINSARDGVRYLGELVKKYGSAEGNGVQFNDQDEVWYMEIVTGHQWVAVRIPDDCYAVAANQIAIQDIDFNDPDNYMWADGIQDFVKDHNLNPDADHWNFRHIFGTDTEKDHHYNTPRVWFAQRYLNPEIEQDPESAELPFIRKANRKISVEDIQYIMKSHFNETKFDPLGHGNEHDRKT
;
A
#
# COMPACT_ATOMS: atom_id res chain seq x y z
N LEU A 1 -19.54 -4.00 -21.99
CA LEU A 1 -20.71 -4.11 -21.09
C LEU A 1 -20.44 -5.09 -19.94
N LEU A 2 -20.55 -6.43 -20.05
CA LEU A 2 -20.20 -7.32 -18.92
C LEU A 2 -18.70 -7.32 -18.55
N GLU A 3 -17.80 -7.19 -19.54
CA GLU A 3 -16.36 -7.02 -19.30
C GLU A 3 -15.99 -5.65 -18.71
N GLU A 4 -16.76 -4.60 -19.01
CA GLU A 4 -16.55 -3.26 -18.42
C GLU A 4 -17.05 -3.22 -16.97
N ILE A 5 -18.14 -3.92 -16.66
CA ILE A 5 -18.70 -4.02 -15.30
C ILE A 5 -17.73 -4.75 -14.35
N ASN A 6 -17.04 -5.81 -14.80
CA ASN A 6 -16.06 -6.53 -13.98
C ASN A 6 -14.76 -5.74 -13.73
N MET A 7 -14.38 -4.86 -14.66
CA MET A 7 -13.17 -4.04 -14.52
C MET A 7 -13.38 -2.89 -13.51
N ILE A 8 -14.58 -2.30 -13.51
CA ILE A 8 -14.98 -1.20 -12.61
C ILE A 8 -15.08 -1.70 -11.14
N ASP A 9 -15.47 -2.96 -10.93
CA ASP A 9 -15.74 -3.52 -9.60
C ASP A 9 -14.52 -3.60 -8.66
N ARG A 10 -13.29 -3.68 -9.19
CA ARG A 10 -12.06 -3.67 -8.38
C ARG A 10 -11.47 -2.27 -8.19
N ILE A 11 -11.51 -1.42 -9.21
CA ILE A 11 -10.79 -0.13 -9.22
C ILE A 11 -11.46 0.92 -8.32
N GLU A 12 -12.79 0.89 -8.13
CA GLU A 12 -13.50 1.95 -7.41
C GLU A 12 -13.79 1.67 -5.91
N ILE A 13 -13.59 0.45 -5.40
CA ILE A 13 -14.26 0.04 -4.13
C ILE A 13 -13.43 -0.97 -3.29
N SER A 14 -12.18 -0.60 -2.96
CA SER A 14 -11.38 -1.25 -1.91
C SER A 14 -11.27 -0.33 -0.69
N ALA A 15 -11.29 -0.91 0.52
CA ALA A 15 -11.39 -0.18 1.78
C ALA A 15 -10.21 -0.44 2.72
N CYS A 16 -9.09 -0.94 2.19
CA CYS A 16 -7.95 -1.40 2.96
C CYS A 16 -7.39 -0.33 3.91
N THR A 17 -6.73 -0.80 4.97
CA THR A 17 -5.89 0.06 5.81
C THR A 17 -4.63 -0.71 6.12
N SER A 18 -3.50 -0.02 6.09
CA SER A 18 -2.17 -0.57 6.24
C SER A 18 -1.44 0.09 7.39
N MET A 19 -0.71 -0.70 8.18
CA MET A 19 0.14 -0.20 9.27
C MET A 19 1.51 -0.86 9.25
N MET A 20 2.54 -0.03 9.36
CA MET A 20 3.95 -0.41 9.32
C MET A 20 4.66 0.03 10.59
N VAL A 21 5.53 -0.82 11.15
CA VAL A 21 6.26 -0.52 12.40
C VAL A 21 7.73 -0.92 12.26
N GLY A 22 8.63 0.05 12.46
CA GLY A 22 10.07 -0.18 12.47
C GLY A 22 10.52 -0.98 13.71
N LYS A 23 11.66 -1.67 13.59
CA LYS A 23 12.20 -2.56 14.62
C LYS A 23 12.52 -1.91 15.98
N LYS A 24 12.81 -0.61 16.00
CA LYS A 24 12.99 0.17 17.24
C LYS A 24 11.70 0.86 17.70
N ALA A 25 10.62 0.85 16.92
CA ALA A 25 9.29 1.26 17.36
C ALA A 25 8.53 0.10 18.01
N SER A 26 8.79 -1.14 17.60
CA SER A 26 8.15 -2.31 18.18
C SER A 26 8.63 -2.63 19.59
N LEU A 27 7.77 -3.33 20.34
CA LEU A 27 8.01 -3.76 21.72
C LEU A 27 9.06 -4.88 21.81
N ASP A 28 9.10 -5.76 20.82
CA ASP A 28 9.92 -6.97 20.79
C ASP A 28 11.14 -6.88 19.87
N GLY A 29 11.29 -5.79 19.12
CA GLY A 29 12.39 -5.63 18.18
C GLY A 29 12.12 -6.17 16.77
N ALA A 30 10.92 -6.68 16.49
CA ALA A 30 10.54 -7.15 15.16
C ALA A 30 10.09 -6.00 14.25
N THR A 31 10.19 -6.21 12.94
CA THR A 31 9.54 -5.35 11.94
C THR A 31 8.10 -5.85 11.71
N TYR A 32 7.17 -4.92 11.50
CA TYR A 32 5.79 -5.27 11.17
C TYR A 32 5.31 -4.55 9.92
N ILE A 33 4.66 -5.31 9.04
CA ILE A 33 3.72 -4.83 8.03
C ILE A 33 2.38 -5.51 8.31
N SER A 34 1.29 -4.80 8.07
CA SER A 34 -0.06 -5.31 8.34
C SER A 34 -1.06 -4.62 7.45
N ARG A 35 -2.11 -5.34 7.06
CA ARG A 35 -3.18 -4.81 6.24
C ARG A 35 -4.50 -5.51 6.55
N ASN A 36 -5.59 -4.76 6.52
CA ASN A 36 -6.91 -5.34 6.34
C ASN A 36 -7.18 -5.42 4.84
N GLU A 37 -7.34 -6.63 4.30
CA GLU A 37 -7.79 -6.83 2.93
C GLU A 37 -9.32 -6.77 2.89
N ASP A 38 -9.85 -5.58 2.63
CA ASP A 38 -11.28 -5.33 2.65
C ASP A 38 -11.90 -5.43 1.26
N ARG A 39 -13.09 -6.03 1.19
CA ARG A 39 -13.86 -6.22 -0.05
C ARG A 39 -15.26 -5.63 0.10
N LEU A 40 -15.89 -5.33 -1.03
CA LEU A 40 -17.27 -4.81 -1.10
C LEU A 40 -18.28 -5.77 -0.46
N VAL A 41 -18.04 -7.08 -0.58
CA VAL A 41 -18.86 -8.11 0.05
C VAL A 41 -18.33 -8.45 1.44
N ALA A 42 -19.23 -8.51 2.42
CA ALA A 42 -18.88 -8.76 3.82
C ALA A 42 -18.24 -10.14 4.07
N ILE A 43 -18.50 -11.12 3.20
CA ILE A 43 -17.94 -12.47 3.30
C ILE A 43 -17.18 -12.75 2.01
N TYR A 44 -15.86 -12.75 2.11
CA TYR A 44 -14.98 -13.11 1.02
C TYR A 44 -14.05 -14.24 1.47
N PRO A 45 -14.29 -15.50 1.07
CA PRO A 45 -13.52 -16.61 1.59
C PRO A 45 -12.07 -16.56 1.08
N LYS A 46 -11.11 -16.61 2.00
CA LYS A 46 -9.68 -16.67 1.74
C LYS A 46 -9.12 -18.05 2.11
N ARG A 47 -7.95 -18.40 1.56
CA ARG A 47 -7.18 -19.59 1.94
C ARG A 47 -5.85 -19.16 2.54
N PHE A 48 -5.21 -20.06 3.29
CA PHE A 48 -3.80 -19.93 3.65
C PHE A 48 -3.03 -21.08 3.01
N VAL A 49 -2.02 -20.74 2.21
CA VAL A 49 -1.29 -21.71 1.39
C VAL A 49 0.21 -21.51 1.55
N VAL A 50 0.97 -22.61 1.52
CA VAL A 50 2.43 -22.57 1.36
C VAL A 50 2.75 -23.01 -0.06
N GLN A 51 3.18 -22.07 -0.88
CA GLN A 51 3.59 -22.31 -2.26
C GLN A 51 5.01 -22.90 -2.28
N PRO A 52 5.23 -24.04 -2.96
CA PRO A 52 6.55 -24.67 -2.99
C PRO A 52 7.55 -23.82 -3.78
N ALA A 53 8.84 -23.97 -3.45
CA ALA A 53 9.91 -23.43 -4.30
C ALA A 53 9.86 -24.09 -5.68
N VAL A 54 10.21 -23.33 -6.71
CA VAL A 54 10.21 -23.79 -8.11
C VAL A 54 11.60 -23.57 -8.71
N THR A 55 12.06 -24.50 -9.53
CA THR A 55 13.31 -24.41 -10.31
C THR A 55 13.11 -25.00 -11.69
N GLY A 56 13.73 -24.43 -12.72
CA GLY A 56 13.70 -24.97 -14.08
C GLY A 56 12.40 -24.68 -14.85
N ARG A 57 11.52 -23.79 -14.38
CA ARG A 57 10.27 -23.46 -15.09
C ARG A 57 10.54 -22.58 -16.31
N LYS A 58 9.68 -22.68 -17.32
CA LYS A 58 9.69 -21.86 -18.55
C LYS A 58 8.32 -21.24 -18.83
N GLU A 59 7.53 -21.12 -17.77
CA GLU A 59 6.16 -20.67 -17.83
C GLU A 59 6.08 -19.16 -18.03
N THR A 60 4.95 -18.71 -18.54
CA THR A 60 4.59 -17.30 -18.61
C THR A 60 3.33 -17.13 -17.78
N TYR A 61 3.38 -16.21 -16.83
CA TYR A 61 2.20 -15.81 -16.09
C TYR A 61 1.29 -14.99 -17.01
N VAL A 62 -0.01 -15.29 -16.99
CA VAL A 62 -1.05 -14.50 -17.65
C VAL A 62 -2.10 -14.20 -16.59
N SER A 63 -2.28 -12.93 -16.24
CA SER A 63 -3.31 -12.50 -15.29
C SER A 63 -4.69 -12.84 -15.84
N PRO A 64 -5.52 -13.61 -15.11
CA PRO A 64 -6.91 -13.83 -15.49
C PRO A 64 -7.76 -12.55 -15.40
N TYR A 65 -7.33 -11.56 -14.62
CA TYR A 65 -8.04 -10.29 -14.44
C TYR A 65 -7.89 -9.36 -15.65
N ASN A 66 -6.65 -9.04 -16.05
CA ASN A 66 -6.39 -8.00 -17.04
C ASN A 66 -5.51 -8.45 -18.24
N ASN A 67 -5.18 -9.73 -18.31
CA ASN A 67 -4.33 -10.33 -19.34
C ASN A 67 -2.88 -9.80 -19.38
N LEU A 68 -2.38 -9.18 -18.30
CA LEU A 68 -0.96 -8.93 -18.13
C LEU A 68 -0.18 -10.24 -18.37
N THR A 69 0.87 -10.18 -19.18
CA THR A 69 1.67 -11.34 -19.56
C THR A 69 3.13 -11.14 -19.16
N VAL A 70 3.64 -11.97 -18.25
CA VAL A 70 5.01 -11.84 -17.69
C VAL A 70 5.76 -13.17 -17.77
N PRO A 71 6.90 -13.23 -18.49
CA PRO A 71 7.79 -14.40 -18.43
C PRO A 71 8.32 -14.55 -17.01
N LEU A 72 8.07 -15.71 -16.42
CA LEU A 72 8.43 -15.96 -15.04
C LEU A 72 9.92 -16.34 -14.92
N PRO A 73 10.66 -15.86 -13.91
CA PRO A 73 12.04 -16.31 -13.65
C PRO A 73 12.10 -17.84 -13.50
N GLU A 74 13.19 -18.46 -13.95
CA GLU A 74 13.33 -19.93 -13.96
C GLU A 74 13.23 -20.55 -12.56
N SER A 75 13.63 -19.80 -11.53
CA SER A 75 13.53 -20.22 -10.13
C SER A 75 12.79 -19.18 -9.30
N GLY A 76 12.08 -19.66 -8.28
CA GLY A 76 11.37 -18.85 -7.29
C GLY A 76 11.38 -19.53 -5.93
N TYR A 77 11.46 -18.74 -4.88
CA TYR A 77 11.50 -19.20 -3.50
C TYR A 77 10.17 -19.80 -3.05
N ARG A 78 10.22 -20.69 -2.05
CA ARG A 78 9.01 -21.08 -1.30
C ARG A 78 8.46 -19.87 -0.56
N TYR A 79 7.14 -19.71 -0.49
CA TYR A 79 6.50 -18.62 0.23
C TYR A 79 5.13 -18.99 0.79
N THR A 80 4.66 -18.28 1.81
CA THR A 80 3.24 -18.33 2.24
C THR A 80 2.43 -17.36 1.40
N SER A 81 1.12 -17.60 1.27
CA SER A 81 0.19 -16.69 0.59
C SER A 81 -1.21 -16.80 1.17
N THR A 82 -2.01 -15.74 1.03
CA THR A 82 -3.43 -15.73 1.40
C THR A 82 -4.37 -15.54 0.19
N PRO A 83 -4.40 -16.48 -0.78
CA PRO A 83 -5.17 -16.30 -2.01
C PRO A 83 -6.68 -16.33 -1.78
N ASP A 84 -7.41 -15.77 -2.74
CA ASP A 84 -8.88 -15.86 -2.82
C ASP A 84 -9.31 -17.33 -2.90
N ALA A 85 -10.40 -17.73 -2.24
CA ALA A 85 -10.87 -19.12 -2.37
C ALA A 85 -11.46 -19.39 -3.76
N ASP A 86 -12.07 -18.37 -4.37
CA ASP A 86 -12.43 -18.36 -5.79
C ASP A 86 -11.26 -17.81 -6.60
N GLN A 87 -10.80 -18.58 -7.58
CA GLN A 87 -9.63 -18.28 -8.39
C GLN A 87 -10.02 -17.82 -9.81
N SER A 88 -11.32 -17.58 -10.06
CA SER A 88 -11.84 -17.20 -11.38
C SER A 88 -11.26 -15.89 -11.92
N ALA A 89 -10.93 -14.95 -11.04
CA ALA A 89 -10.32 -13.66 -11.36
C ALA A 89 -8.80 -13.62 -11.14
N GLY A 90 -8.15 -14.77 -10.95
CA GLY A 90 -6.74 -14.85 -10.59
C GLY A 90 -6.52 -15.19 -9.12
N PRO A 91 -5.25 -15.42 -8.73
CA PRO A 91 -4.94 -15.95 -7.42
C PRO A 91 -5.15 -14.95 -6.29
N ASN A 92 -4.83 -13.67 -6.55
CA ASN A 92 -4.80 -12.57 -5.59
C ASN A 92 -4.21 -13.00 -4.23
N GLU A 93 -2.92 -13.31 -4.27
CA GLU A 93 -2.20 -13.93 -3.14
C GLU A 93 -2.03 -13.00 -1.93
N GLU A 94 -2.29 -11.70 -2.11
CA GLU A 94 -2.37 -10.67 -1.07
C GLU A 94 -1.04 -10.46 -0.34
N ASP A 95 -0.73 -11.30 0.65
CA ASP A 95 0.46 -11.18 1.49
C ASP A 95 1.26 -12.47 1.58
N GLY A 96 2.43 -12.39 2.19
CA GLY A 96 3.15 -13.57 2.63
C GLY A 96 4.59 -13.32 3.02
N PHE A 97 5.26 -14.40 3.43
CA PHE A 97 6.70 -14.43 3.65
C PHE A 97 7.35 -15.49 2.77
N ASN A 98 8.44 -15.13 2.11
CA ASN A 98 9.27 -16.08 1.38
C ASN A 98 10.29 -16.79 2.30
N GLU A 99 10.98 -17.80 1.79
CA GLU A 99 11.96 -18.57 2.57
C GLU A 99 13.25 -17.82 2.93
N LYS A 100 13.39 -16.56 2.49
CA LYS A 100 14.43 -15.62 2.92
C LYS A 100 13.96 -14.75 4.09
N ASN A 101 12.77 -14.98 4.64
CA ASN A 101 12.12 -14.16 5.65
C ASN A 101 11.88 -12.71 5.19
N VAL A 102 11.56 -12.54 3.91
CA VAL A 102 11.07 -11.27 3.35
C VAL A 102 9.56 -11.35 3.27
N GLY A 103 8.89 -10.34 3.81
CA GLY A 103 7.44 -10.17 3.75
C GLY A 103 7.03 -9.18 2.68
N GLU A 104 5.86 -9.42 2.08
CA GLU A 104 5.15 -8.52 1.18
C GLU A 104 3.66 -8.50 1.56
N SER A 105 3.00 -7.35 1.42
CA SER A 105 1.55 -7.26 1.33
C SER A 105 1.18 -6.28 0.22
N ALA A 106 0.36 -6.76 -0.72
CA ALA A 106 -0.06 -6.05 -1.92
C ALA A 106 -1.58 -6.26 -2.13
N THR A 107 -2.43 -5.23 -2.08
CA THR A 107 -2.14 -3.79 -2.07
C THR A 107 -3.05 -2.95 -1.17
N GLU A 108 -2.58 -1.74 -0.86
CA GLU A 108 -3.40 -0.63 -0.37
C GLU A 108 -3.83 0.22 -1.57
N SER A 109 -5.10 0.21 -2.00
CA SER A 109 -5.49 1.00 -3.18
C SER A 109 -5.33 2.50 -2.92
N VAL A 110 -4.62 3.21 -3.80
CA VAL A 110 -4.42 4.66 -3.71
C VAL A 110 -4.83 5.37 -5.00
N TYR A 111 -5.12 6.66 -4.92
CA TYR A 111 -5.70 7.41 -6.04
C TYR A 111 -4.86 8.62 -6.40
N ALA A 112 -4.51 8.70 -7.69
CA ALA A 112 -3.85 9.86 -8.26
C ALA A 112 -4.84 10.86 -8.85
N ASN A 113 -4.45 12.13 -8.88
CA ASN A 113 -5.25 13.18 -9.50
C ASN A 113 -5.22 13.10 -11.04
N GLU A 114 -6.24 13.70 -11.66
CA GLU A 114 -6.39 13.68 -13.11
C GLU A 114 -5.24 14.36 -13.88
N ARG A 115 -4.52 15.31 -13.25
CA ARG A 115 -3.44 16.06 -13.92
C ARG A 115 -2.27 15.14 -14.26
N VAL A 116 -1.85 14.31 -13.30
CA VAL A 116 -0.73 13.37 -13.52
C VAL A 116 -1.15 12.22 -14.44
N LEU A 117 -2.38 11.72 -14.31
CA LEU A 117 -2.94 10.66 -15.16
C LEU A 117 -3.14 11.09 -16.62
N ALA A 118 -3.33 12.39 -16.88
CA ALA A 118 -3.39 12.91 -18.24
C ALA A 118 -2.06 12.76 -19.01
N TYR A 119 -0.93 12.71 -18.31
CA TYR A 119 0.41 12.57 -18.91
C TYR A 119 0.97 11.15 -18.82
N ASP A 120 0.59 10.39 -17.79
CA ASP A 120 0.98 8.99 -17.61
C ASP A 120 -0.23 8.14 -17.21
N PRO A 121 -1.16 7.83 -18.12
CA PRO A 121 -2.36 7.06 -17.81
C PRO A 121 -2.00 5.62 -17.42
N PHE A 122 -2.88 4.98 -16.63
CA PHE A 122 -2.75 3.57 -16.31
C PHE A 122 -2.72 2.69 -17.57
N ILE A 123 -1.93 1.62 -17.49
CA ILE A 123 -1.77 0.63 -18.55
C ILE A 123 -2.76 -0.49 -18.30
N LYS A 124 -3.77 -0.61 -19.16
CA LYS A 124 -4.89 -1.56 -19.00
C LYS A 124 -4.45 -3.00 -18.68
N ASN A 125 -3.35 -3.45 -19.26
CA ASN A 125 -2.75 -4.76 -19.07
C ASN A 125 -1.41 -4.70 -18.31
N GLY A 126 -1.26 -3.72 -17.43
CA GLY A 126 -0.13 -3.58 -16.51
C GLY A 126 -0.35 -4.35 -15.20
N LEU A 127 0.54 -4.13 -14.23
CA LEU A 127 0.44 -4.72 -12.88
C LEU A 127 -0.82 -4.25 -12.15
N ALA A 128 -1.50 -5.20 -11.50
CA ALA A 128 -2.64 -4.98 -10.61
C ALA A 128 -2.53 -5.91 -9.39
N GLU A 129 -3.32 -5.63 -8.36
CA GLU A 129 -3.37 -6.32 -7.07
C GLU A 129 -3.43 -7.85 -7.24
N ASP A 130 -4.18 -8.34 -8.22
CA ASP A 130 -4.39 -9.77 -8.49
C ASP A 130 -3.09 -10.57 -8.71
N SER A 131 -2.02 -9.90 -9.11
CA SER A 131 -0.81 -10.51 -9.64
C SER A 131 0.49 -10.08 -8.95
N MET A 132 0.49 -8.99 -8.17
CA MET A 132 1.74 -8.42 -7.60
C MET A 132 2.49 -9.43 -6.72
N THR A 133 1.84 -9.99 -5.69
CA THR A 133 2.49 -10.94 -4.76
C THR A 133 3.03 -12.18 -5.48
N THR A 134 2.30 -12.70 -6.48
CA THR A 134 2.75 -13.83 -7.31
C THR A 134 3.98 -13.48 -8.15
N LEU A 135 4.04 -12.25 -8.65
CA LEU A 135 5.09 -11.77 -9.54
C LEU A 135 6.31 -11.21 -8.81
N VAL A 136 6.24 -10.94 -7.51
CA VAL A 136 7.28 -10.24 -6.73
C VAL A 136 7.85 -11.13 -5.61
N LEU A 137 7.07 -11.45 -4.57
CA LEU A 137 7.51 -12.13 -3.35
C LEU A 137 8.46 -13.33 -3.56
N PRO A 138 8.26 -14.22 -4.55
CA PRO A 138 9.12 -15.39 -4.71
C PRO A 138 10.51 -15.06 -5.30
N PHE A 139 10.77 -13.82 -5.72
CA PHE A 139 11.99 -13.45 -6.46
C PHE A 139 12.86 -12.41 -5.74
N ILE A 140 12.48 -12.02 -4.52
CA ILE A 140 13.12 -10.92 -3.78
C ILE A 140 13.93 -11.45 -2.58
N ASN A 141 15.02 -10.77 -2.26
CA ASN A 141 15.99 -11.22 -1.24
C ASN A 141 16.05 -10.34 0.01
N SER A 142 15.41 -9.16 -0.02
CA SER A 142 15.25 -8.22 1.08
C SER A 142 14.06 -7.30 0.80
N ALA A 143 13.59 -6.53 1.78
CA ALA A 143 12.50 -5.58 1.60
C ALA A 143 12.84 -4.52 0.52
N ARG A 144 14.07 -4.00 0.58
CA ARG A 144 14.62 -3.06 -0.41
C ARG A 144 14.72 -3.67 -1.80
N ASP A 145 15.10 -4.95 -1.89
CA ASP A 145 15.10 -5.68 -3.16
C ASP A 145 13.68 -5.85 -3.71
N GLY A 146 12.67 -5.98 -2.83
CA GLY A 146 11.25 -5.93 -3.17
C GLY A 146 10.85 -4.66 -3.89
N VAL A 147 11.13 -3.50 -3.28
CA VAL A 147 10.89 -2.17 -3.88
C VAL A 147 11.57 -2.04 -5.24
N ARG A 148 12.87 -2.37 -5.30
CA ARG A 148 13.65 -2.33 -6.55
C ARG A 148 13.02 -3.21 -7.63
N TYR A 149 12.69 -4.46 -7.29
CA TYR A 149 12.19 -5.44 -8.25
C TYR A 149 10.80 -5.07 -8.77
N LEU A 150 9.88 -4.65 -7.88
CA LEU A 150 8.57 -4.15 -8.28
C LEU A 150 8.70 -2.89 -9.15
N GLY A 151 9.59 -1.96 -8.81
CA GLY A 151 9.88 -0.77 -9.62
C GLY A 151 10.33 -1.11 -11.05
N GLU A 152 11.16 -2.14 -11.23
CA GLU A 152 11.56 -2.63 -12.56
C GLU A 152 10.39 -3.27 -13.33
N LEU A 153 9.48 -3.97 -12.63
CA LEU A 153 8.27 -4.49 -13.26
C LEU A 153 7.34 -3.36 -13.70
N VAL A 154 7.13 -2.34 -12.86
CA VAL A 154 6.31 -1.16 -13.19
C VAL A 154 6.90 -0.42 -14.38
N LYS A 155 8.22 -0.20 -14.40
CA LYS A 155 8.91 0.41 -15.55
C LYS A 155 8.71 -0.36 -16.86
N LYS A 156 8.62 -1.69 -16.80
CA LYS A 156 8.54 -2.56 -17.98
C LYS A 156 7.11 -2.81 -18.46
N TYR A 157 6.18 -2.99 -17.54
CA TYR A 157 4.82 -3.45 -17.83
C TYR A 157 3.77 -2.37 -17.56
N GLY A 158 4.15 -1.30 -16.86
CA GLY A 158 3.23 -0.33 -16.30
C GLY A 158 2.36 -0.91 -15.20
N SER A 159 1.48 -0.09 -14.66
CA SER A 159 0.45 -0.47 -13.71
C SER A 159 -0.94 -0.11 -14.22
N ALA A 160 -1.91 -0.96 -13.91
CA ALA A 160 -3.31 -0.79 -14.30
C ALA A 160 -4.13 0.04 -13.29
N GLU A 161 -3.55 0.30 -12.11
CA GLU A 161 -4.24 0.87 -10.95
C GLU A 161 -3.23 1.46 -9.96
N GLY A 162 -3.68 2.37 -9.10
CA GLY A 162 -2.85 2.97 -8.05
C GLY A 162 -2.78 2.07 -6.81
N ASN A 163 -1.57 1.77 -6.34
CA ASN A 163 -1.33 0.80 -5.27
C ASN A 163 -0.17 1.18 -4.35
N GLY A 164 -0.42 1.08 -3.06
CA GLY A 164 0.58 1.00 -2.00
C GLY A 164 0.97 -0.45 -1.74
N VAL A 165 2.27 -0.72 -1.61
CA VAL A 165 2.83 -2.06 -1.37
C VAL A 165 3.80 -2.00 -0.20
N GLN A 166 3.62 -2.90 0.75
CA GLN A 166 4.44 -3.01 1.95
C GLN A 166 5.47 -4.12 1.78
N PHE A 167 6.73 -3.87 2.16
CA PHE A 167 7.76 -4.90 2.26
C PHE A 167 8.44 -4.83 3.62
N ASN A 168 8.78 -5.97 4.20
CA ASN A 168 9.69 -6.02 5.35
C ASN A 168 10.66 -7.19 5.28
N ASP A 169 11.75 -7.05 6.00
CA ASP A 169 12.61 -8.15 6.40
C ASP A 169 13.00 -7.93 7.87
N GLN A 170 13.95 -8.70 8.39
CA GLN A 170 14.41 -8.55 9.79
C GLN A 170 14.97 -7.15 10.12
N ASP A 171 15.34 -6.37 9.11
CA ASP A 171 16.10 -5.13 9.26
C ASP A 171 15.32 -3.88 8.85
N GLU A 172 14.55 -3.92 7.77
CA GLU A 172 13.89 -2.76 7.18
C GLU A 172 12.39 -2.99 6.96
N VAL A 173 11.65 -1.89 6.99
CA VAL A 173 10.26 -1.81 6.51
C VAL A 173 10.19 -0.74 5.44
N TRP A 174 9.58 -1.06 4.30
CA TRP A 174 9.44 -0.20 3.15
C TRP A 174 7.98 -0.09 2.74
N TYR A 175 7.60 1.10 2.30
CA TYR A 175 6.31 1.36 1.67
C TYR A 175 6.54 2.00 0.31
N MET A 176 5.95 1.42 -0.73
CA MET A 176 6.03 1.88 -2.12
C MET A 176 4.64 2.26 -2.61
N GLU A 177 4.50 3.43 -3.22
CA GLU A 177 3.26 3.87 -3.86
C GLU A 177 3.47 3.99 -5.37
N ILE A 178 2.74 3.18 -6.12
CA ILE A 178 2.58 3.26 -7.57
C ILE A 178 1.31 4.06 -7.84
N VAL A 179 1.42 5.18 -8.54
CA VAL A 179 0.32 6.17 -8.58
C VAL A 179 -0.21 6.42 -9.98
N THR A 180 0.57 6.09 -11.00
CA THR A 180 0.19 6.25 -12.40
C THR A 180 0.61 5.02 -13.21
N GLY A 181 0.58 5.10 -14.54
CA GLY A 181 1.07 4.02 -15.39
C GLY A 181 2.49 3.57 -15.04
N HIS A 182 3.41 4.49 -14.72
CA HIS A 182 4.82 4.19 -14.49
C HIS A 182 5.48 4.97 -13.36
N GLN A 183 4.84 5.99 -12.78
CA GLN A 183 5.41 6.76 -11.68
C GLN A 183 5.16 6.09 -10.34
N TRP A 184 6.21 6.02 -9.53
CA TRP A 184 6.18 5.49 -8.19
C TRP A 184 7.27 6.11 -7.32
N VAL A 185 7.05 6.12 -6.01
CA VAL A 185 8.08 6.40 -5.00
C VAL A 185 7.98 5.37 -3.89
N ALA A 186 9.03 5.23 -3.11
CA ALA A 186 9.06 4.39 -1.94
C ALA A 186 9.91 5.02 -0.85
N VAL A 187 9.53 4.75 0.39
CA VAL A 187 10.22 5.25 1.58
C VAL A 187 10.44 4.12 2.58
N ARG A 188 11.63 4.11 3.19
CA ARG A 188 11.92 3.28 4.34
C ARG A 188 11.26 3.89 5.57
N ILE A 189 10.48 3.11 6.29
CA ILE A 189 9.97 3.54 7.60
C ILE A 189 11.15 3.54 8.58
N PRO A 190 11.47 4.69 9.22
CA PRO A 190 12.57 4.77 10.17
C PRO A 190 12.41 3.74 11.29
N ASP A 191 13.53 3.22 11.78
CA ASP A 191 13.53 2.13 12.75
C ASP A 191 12.65 2.42 13.97
N ASP A 192 12.63 3.67 14.47
CA ASP A 192 11.89 4.10 15.66
C ASP A 192 10.55 4.78 15.35
N CYS A 193 10.04 4.60 14.14
CA CYS A 193 8.76 5.13 13.68
C CYS A 193 7.75 4.04 13.29
N TYR A 194 6.50 4.46 13.17
CA TYR A 194 5.42 3.74 12.52
C TYR A 194 4.84 4.59 11.40
N ALA A 195 4.08 3.96 10.50
CA ALA A 195 3.29 4.64 9.49
C ALA A 195 1.93 3.97 9.35
N VAL A 196 0.93 4.74 8.92
CA VAL A 196 -0.42 4.25 8.65
C VAL A 196 -0.85 4.82 7.30
N ALA A 197 -1.31 3.96 6.41
CA ALA A 197 -1.86 4.33 5.11
C ALA A 197 -3.31 3.87 5.02
N ALA A 198 -4.16 4.76 4.54
CA ALA A 198 -5.53 4.48 4.15
C ALA A 198 -5.60 4.47 2.61
N ASN A 199 -6.79 4.52 2.01
CA ASN A 199 -6.96 4.54 0.55
C ASN A 199 -6.71 5.91 -0.08
N GLN A 200 -5.54 6.50 0.21
CA GLN A 200 -5.09 7.79 -0.28
C GLN A 200 -3.55 7.79 -0.33
N ILE A 201 -2.98 8.50 -1.31
CA ILE A 201 -1.52 8.67 -1.40
C ILE A 201 -1.00 9.27 -0.09
N ALA A 202 -0.12 8.53 0.57
CA ALA A 202 0.34 8.81 1.91
C ALA A 202 1.75 9.42 1.91
N ILE A 203 2.65 9.02 1.01
CA ILE A 203 4.04 9.50 1.05
C ILE A 203 4.09 11.01 0.79
N GLN A 204 4.81 11.74 1.64
CA GLN A 204 4.94 13.20 1.60
C GLN A 204 6.26 13.57 0.91
N ASP A 205 7.16 14.27 1.61
CA ASP A 205 8.44 14.71 1.07
C ASP A 205 9.38 13.55 0.71
N ILE A 206 10.05 13.68 -0.44
CA ILE A 206 11.10 12.78 -0.89
C ILE A 206 12.44 13.53 -0.89
N ASP A 207 13.42 13.01 -0.15
CA ASP A 207 14.80 13.48 -0.27
C ASP A 207 15.52 12.70 -1.37
N PHE A 208 15.61 13.31 -2.56
CA PHE A 208 16.31 12.75 -3.71
C PHE A 208 17.83 12.60 -3.53
N ASN A 209 18.39 13.10 -2.42
CA ASN A 209 19.80 12.91 -2.06
C ASN A 209 20.02 11.80 -1.02
N ASP A 210 18.96 11.13 -0.57
CA ASP A 210 19.02 10.06 0.43
C ASP A 210 18.49 8.72 -0.12
N PRO A 211 19.27 8.04 -0.98
CA PRO A 211 18.89 6.74 -1.54
C PRO A 211 18.86 5.61 -0.49
N ASP A 212 19.36 5.86 0.72
CA ASP A 212 19.27 4.89 1.80
C ASP A 212 17.86 4.81 2.37
N ASN A 213 17.09 5.90 2.33
CA ASN A 213 15.72 5.96 2.84
C ASN A 213 14.64 6.16 1.77
N TYR A 214 15.02 6.53 0.54
CA TYR A 214 14.06 6.77 -0.55
C TYR A 214 14.45 6.06 -1.84
N MET A 215 13.45 5.62 -2.61
CA MET A 215 13.59 5.10 -3.97
C MET A 215 12.45 5.64 -4.83
N TRP A 216 12.65 5.79 -6.14
CA TRP A 216 11.64 6.40 -7.02
C TRP A 216 11.81 5.96 -8.48
N ALA A 217 10.78 6.21 -9.28
CA ALA A 217 10.78 5.97 -10.72
C ALA A 217 11.80 6.86 -11.45
N ASP A 218 12.52 6.28 -12.41
CA ASP A 218 13.46 7.02 -13.25
C ASP A 218 12.78 8.20 -13.95
N GLY A 219 13.37 9.39 -13.84
CA GLY A 219 12.86 10.59 -14.51
C GLY A 219 11.65 11.26 -13.85
N ILE A 220 11.21 10.83 -12.67
CA ILE A 220 10.03 11.40 -12.00
C ILE A 220 10.14 12.92 -11.75
N GLN A 221 11.33 13.42 -11.40
CA GLN A 221 11.55 14.87 -11.20
C GLN A 221 11.39 15.65 -12.50
N ASP A 222 11.91 15.10 -13.62
CA ASP A 222 11.79 15.72 -14.93
C ASP A 222 10.34 15.67 -15.42
N PHE A 223 9.63 14.55 -15.22
CA PHE A 223 8.20 14.43 -15.51
C PHE A 223 7.37 15.50 -14.79
N VAL A 224 7.59 15.67 -13.48
CA VAL A 224 6.88 16.68 -12.69
C VAL A 224 7.19 18.09 -13.17
N LYS A 225 8.46 18.38 -13.45
CA LYS A 225 8.92 19.70 -13.90
C LYS A 225 8.41 20.05 -15.29
N ASP A 226 8.57 19.14 -16.26
CA ASP A 226 8.25 19.39 -17.68
C ASP A 226 6.74 19.60 -17.90
N HIS A 227 5.91 19.06 -17.01
CA HIS A 227 4.46 19.19 -17.06
C HIS A 227 3.86 20.19 -16.04
N ASN A 228 4.70 20.90 -15.28
CA ASN A 228 4.29 21.86 -14.24
C ASN A 228 3.31 21.25 -13.22
N LEU A 229 3.62 20.05 -12.73
CA LEU A 229 2.72 19.26 -11.87
C LEU A 229 2.89 19.58 -10.38
N ASN A 230 3.96 20.28 -9.96
CA ASN A 230 4.18 20.61 -8.56
C ASN A 230 3.36 21.82 -8.12
N PRO A 231 2.38 21.66 -7.20
CA PRO A 231 1.60 22.80 -6.69
C PRO A 231 2.37 23.61 -5.65
N ASP A 232 3.40 23.04 -5.04
CA ASP A 232 4.14 23.67 -3.95
C ASP A 232 5.28 24.54 -4.45
N ALA A 233 5.56 25.62 -3.72
CA ALA A 233 6.56 26.61 -4.13
C ALA A 233 7.98 26.29 -3.64
N ASP A 234 8.11 25.55 -2.54
CA ASP A 234 9.36 25.42 -1.77
C ASP A 234 9.79 23.98 -1.48
N HIS A 235 8.95 22.97 -1.74
CA HIS A 235 9.30 21.56 -1.56
C HIS A 235 8.77 20.65 -2.67
N TRP A 236 9.10 19.36 -2.59
CA TRP A 236 8.60 18.31 -3.47
C TRP A 236 7.86 17.27 -2.62
N ASN A 237 6.55 17.41 -2.52
CA ASN A 237 5.69 16.54 -1.73
C ASN A 237 4.89 15.62 -2.65
N PHE A 238 5.12 14.31 -2.56
CA PHE A 238 4.55 13.33 -3.45
C PHE A 238 3.01 13.31 -3.39
N ARG A 239 2.43 13.32 -2.18
CA ARG A 239 0.97 13.44 -1.95
C ARG A 239 0.39 14.68 -2.61
N HIS A 240 1.04 15.84 -2.53
CA HIS A 240 0.49 17.06 -3.13
C HIS A 240 0.54 17.03 -4.67
N ILE A 241 1.63 16.50 -5.21
CA ILE A 241 1.87 16.44 -6.66
C ILE A 241 0.95 15.41 -7.32
N PHE A 242 0.90 14.20 -6.76
CA PHE A 242 0.23 13.04 -7.38
C PHE A 242 -1.13 12.72 -6.76
N GLY A 243 -1.35 13.02 -5.48
CA GLY A 243 -2.53 12.66 -4.72
C GLY A 243 -3.78 13.48 -4.97
N THR A 244 -4.86 13.02 -4.32
CA THR A 244 -6.14 13.69 -4.18
C THR A 244 -6.25 14.34 -2.80
N ASP A 245 -7.02 15.42 -2.72
CA ASP A 245 -7.43 16.06 -1.48
C ASP A 245 -8.90 16.48 -1.65
N THR A 246 -9.81 15.56 -1.32
CA THR A 246 -11.25 15.68 -1.60
C THR A 246 -12.08 15.48 -0.34
N GLU A 247 -13.34 15.94 -0.35
CA GLU A 247 -14.29 15.67 0.75
C GLU A 247 -14.37 14.18 1.11
N LYS A 248 -14.27 13.29 0.10
CA LYS A 248 -14.21 11.85 0.32
C LYS A 248 -12.96 11.46 1.12
N ASP A 249 -11.79 12.03 0.82
CA ASP A 249 -10.56 11.76 1.57
C ASP A 249 -10.68 12.21 3.04
N HIS A 250 -11.30 13.36 3.27
CA HIS A 250 -11.51 13.91 4.62
C HIS A 250 -12.42 13.04 5.50
N HIS A 251 -13.33 12.25 4.91
CA HIS A 251 -14.26 11.41 5.67
C HIS A 251 -13.92 9.91 5.62
N TYR A 252 -13.36 9.43 4.51
CA TYR A 252 -13.09 8.02 4.29
C TYR A 252 -11.66 7.63 4.67
N ASN A 253 -10.69 8.53 4.49
CA ASN A 253 -9.26 8.20 4.58
C ASN A 253 -8.62 8.79 5.83
N THR A 254 -8.58 10.11 5.93
CA THR A 254 -7.88 10.83 7.01
C THR A 254 -8.34 10.43 8.44
N PRO A 255 -9.63 10.09 8.71
CA PRO A 255 -10.02 9.68 10.07
C PRO A 255 -9.40 8.35 10.50
N ARG A 256 -9.12 7.43 9.56
CA ARG A 256 -8.49 6.14 9.86
C ARG A 256 -7.03 6.32 10.28
N VAL A 257 -6.31 7.17 9.55
CA VAL A 257 -4.94 7.58 9.90
C VAL A 257 -4.93 8.32 11.24
N TRP A 258 -5.85 9.27 11.42
CA TRP A 258 -6.01 10.02 12.66
C TRP A 258 -6.24 9.12 13.86
N PHE A 259 -7.10 8.12 13.77
CA PHE A 259 -7.43 7.26 14.91
C PHE A 259 -6.20 6.50 15.42
N ALA A 260 -5.45 5.89 14.50
CA ALA A 260 -4.22 5.19 14.83
C ALA A 260 -3.20 6.14 15.49
N GLN A 261 -3.05 7.35 14.93
CA GLN A 261 -2.16 8.36 15.45
C GLN A 261 -2.59 8.86 16.84
N ARG A 262 -3.88 9.09 17.04
CA ARG A 262 -4.47 9.49 18.32
C ARG A 262 -4.25 8.41 19.40
N TYR A 263 -4.24 7.13 19.02
CA TYR A 263 -4.00 6.02 19.95
C TYR A 263 -2.52 5.90 20.36
N LEU A 264 -1.59 6.17 19.43
CA LEU A 264 -0.16 6.05 19.64
C LEU A 264 0.52 7.35 20.10
N ASN A 265 -0.16 8.49 19.92
CA ASN A 265 0.26 9.83 20.29
C ASN A 265 -0.90 10.65 20.89
N PRO A 266 -1.57 10.17 21.96
CA PRO A 266 -2.70 10.86 22.60
C PRO A 266 -2.36 12.25 23.15
N GLU A 267 -1.07 12.56 23.33
CA GLU A 267 -0.60 13.88 23.74
C GLU A 267 -0.71 14.95 22.65
N ILE A 268 -1.01 14.58 21.40
CA ILE A 268 -1.08 15.50 20.27
C ILE A 268 -2.53 15.59 19.77
N GLU A 269 -3.10 16.78 19.86
CA GLU A 269 -4.42 17.07 19.30
C GLU A 269 -4.33 17.20 17.78
N GLN A 270 -5.21 16.48 17.08
CA GLN A 270 -5.31 16.49 15.63
C GLN A 270 -6.77 16.50 15.21
N ASP A 271 -7.03 17.11 14.06
CA ASP A 271 -8.31 17.05 13.38
C ASP A 271 -8.41 15.74 12.58
N PRO A 272 -9.46 14.91 12.76
CA PRO A 272 -9.67 13.71 11.95
C PRO A 272 -9.77 13.97 10.44
N GLU A 273 -10.20 15.17 10.04
CA GLU A 273 -10.38 15.54 8.63
C GLU A 273 -9.14 16.25 8.03
N SER A 274 -8.02 16.31 8.76
CA SER A 274 -6.83 17.03 8.29
C SER A 274 -6.13 16.34 7.10
N ALA A 275 -5.94 17.07 6.00
CA ALA A 275 -5.07 16.63 4.88
C ALA A 275 -3.59 16.49 5.28
N GLU A 276 -3.17 17.23 6.32
CA GLU A 276 -1.79 17.35 6.77
C GLU A 276 -1.40 16.33 7.85
N LEU A 277 -2.17 15.24 8.02
CA LEU A 277 -1.76 14.18 8.94
C LEU A 277 -0.42 13.58 8.45
N PRO A 278 0.62 13.53 9.32
CA PRO A 278 1.94 13.06 8.93
C PRO A 278 1.89 11.58 8.58
N PHE A 279 2.55 11.18 7.50
CA PHE A 279 2.59 9.77 7.12
C PHE A 279 3.39 8.91 8.11
N ILE A 280 4.60 9.37 8.44
CA ILE A 280 5.53 8.70 9.34
C ILE A 280 5.52 9.41 10.68
N ARG A 281 5.44 8.65 11.77
CA ARG A 281 5.43 9.21 13.12
C ARG A 281 6.13 8.35 14.14
N LYS A 282 6.60 8.98 15.21
CA LYS A 282 7.17 8.30 16.38
C LYS A 282 6.13 8.21 17.48
N ALA A 283 5.78 6.99 17.87
CA ALA A 283 4.85 6.75 18.98
C ALA A 283 5.45 7.17 20.32
N ASN A 284 4.59 7.50 21.29
CA ASN A 284 5.02 7.87 22.64
C ASN A 284 5.51 6.67 23.50
N ARG A 285 5.31 5.45 22.98
CA ARG A 285 5.70 4.17 23.59
C ARG A 285 6.07 3.17 22.49
N LYS A 286 6.64 2.03 22.90
CA LYS A 286 6.81 0.89 22.00
C LYS A 286 5.46 0.26 21.63
N ILE A 287 5.36 -0.26 20.41
CA ILE A 287 4.12 -0.81 19.83
C ILE A 287 4.16 -2.33 19.90
N SER A 288 3.14 -2.96 20.49
CA SER A 288 2.98 -4.42 20.49
C SER A 288 2.12 -4.90 19.32
N VAL A 289 2.12 -6.21 19.05
CA VAL A 289 1.21 -6.80 18.04
C VAL A 289 -0.26 -6.60 18.43
N GLU A 290 -0.59 -6.57 19.72
CA GLU A 290 -1.92 -6.26 20.22
C GLU A 290 -2.32 -4.80 19.97
N ASP A 291 -1.38 -3.85 20.06
CA ASP A 291 -1.64 -2.45 19.68
C ASP A 291 -2.01 -2.37 18.18
N ILE A 292 -1.25 -3.06 17.31
CA ILE A 292 -1.53 -3.14 15.87
C ILE A 292 -2.91 -3.74 15.65
N GLN A 293 -3.21 -4.89 16.27
CA GLN A 293 -4.53 -5.53 16.14
C GLN A 293 -5.68 -4.66 16.64
N TYR A 294 -5.48 -3.89 17.71
CA TYR A 294 -6.48 -2.96 18.22
C TYR A 294 -6.80 -1.87 17.20
N ILE A 295 -5.77 -1.25 16.63
CA ILE A 295 -5.91 -0.23 15.59
C ILE A 295 -6.63 -0.81 14.37
N MET A 296 -6.18 -1.97 13.88
CA MET A 296 -6.73 -2.59 12.67
C MET A 296 -8.18 -3.08 12.84
N LYS A 297 -8.65 -3.32 14.06
CA LYS A 297 -10.05 -3.71 14.35
C LYS A 297 -10.91 -2.54 14.81
N SER A 298 -10.34 -1.35 14.87
CA SER A 298 -11.02 -0.21 15.44
C SER A 298 -12.14 0.31 14.54
N HIS A 299 -13.09 0.96 15.17
CA HIS A 299 -14.19 1.68 14.54
C HIS A 299 -14.34 3.03 15.23
N PHE A 300 -13.22 3.74 15.41
CA PHE A 300 -13.15 5.00 16.16
C PHE A 300 -13.54 4.87 17.64
N ASN A 301 -13.17 3.75 18.26
CA ASN A 301 -13.51 3.39 19.64
C ASN A 301 -13.31 4.55 20.63
N GLU A 302 -14.25 4.72 21.55
CA GLU A 302 -14.21 5.76 22.60
C GLU A 302 -14.21 7.21 22.07
N THR A 303 -14.64 7.41 20.82
CA THR A 303 -14.87 8.75 20.26
C THR A 303 -16.36 8.97 19.96
N LYS A 304 -16.73 10.21 19.64
CA LYS A 304 -18.10 10.52 19.21
C LYS A 304 -18.47 9.87 17.86
N PHE A 305 -17.46 9.47 17.08
CA PHE A 305 -17.60 8.83 15.77
C PHE A 305 -17.74 7.30 15.84
N ASP A 306 -17.65 6.72 17.04
CA ASP A 306 -17.82 5.28 17.23
C ASP A 306 -19.25 4.85 16.86
N PRO A 307 -19.47 4.04 15.80
CA PRO A 307 -20.80 3.61 15.39
C PRO A 307 -21.49 2.72 16.44
N LEU A 308 -20.71 2.07 17.33
CA LEU A 308 -21.20 1.27 18.45
C LEU A 308 -21.22 2.06 19.78
N GLY A 309 -20.74 3.30 19.76
CA GLY A 309 -20.59 4.14 20.94
C GLY A 309 -21.80 4.99 21.28
N HIS A 310 -21.54 6.02 22.09
CA HIS A 310 -22.55 6.89 22.69
C HIS A 310 -22.63 8.30 22.07
N GLY A 311 -21.99 8.51 20.91
CA GLY A 311 -22.13 9.73 20.12
C GLY A 311 -23.59 10.01 19.70
N ASN A 312 -23.86 11.23 19.23
CA ASN A 312 -25.18 11.52 18.68
C ASN A 312 -25.40 10.75 17.36
N GLU A 313 -26.63 10.70 16.84
CA GLU A 313 -26.93 9.91 15.65
C GLU A 313 -26.20 10.40 14.39
N HIS A 314 -25.97 11.71 14.27
CA HIS A 314 -25.24 12.28 13.15
C HIS A 314 -23.78 11.84 13.20
N ASP A 315 -23.06 12.14 14.30
CA ASP A 315 -21.64 11.81 14.47
C ASP A 315 -21.34 10.30 14.31
N ARG A 316 -22.27 9.41 14.62
CA ARG A 316 -22.07 7.95 14.50
C ARG A 316 -22.31 7.38 13.10
N LYS A 317 -22.87 8.18 12.18
CA LYS A 317 -23.30 7.74 10.84
C LYS A 317 -22.61 8.47 9.69
N THR A 318 -21.99 9.61 9.97
CA THR A 318 -21.31 10.48 9.02
C THR A 318 -19.90 10.70 9.49
#